data_AF-A0A917BLS8-F1
#
_entry.id   AF-A0A917BLS8-F1
#
_cell.length_a   1.000
_cell.length_b   1.000
_cell.length_c   1.000
_cell.angle_alpha   90.00
_cell.angle_beta   90.00
_cell.angle_gamma   90.00
#
_symmetry.space_group_name_H-M   'P 1'
#
loop_
_entity.id
_entity.type
_entity.pdbx_description
1 polymer ?
#
loop_
_entity_poly.entity_id
_entity_poly.type
_entity_poly.pdbx_seq_one_letter_code
_entity_poly.pdbx_strand_id
1 'polypeptide(L)'
;MSQHPHPNHPYPQAPGTPAVNGEERTMMLLAHLSAPAAMLLSAGWLPFLGPLLVWLFYKDRSRAVRAAAAGAFNFNIGLTVASVLTWISVIVTLGIGLLWAVPIWIVIFIAQIWVHLKAALAANRGEVYDYPFQVRILS
;
A
#
# COMPACT_ATOMS: atom_id res chain seq x y z
N MET A 1 22.58 -0.23 4.00
CA MET A 1 21.57 -0.81 4.90
C MET A 1 20.75 -1.81 4.10
N SER A 2 21.06 -3.10 4.24
CA SER A 2 20.35 -4.18 3.57
C SER A 2 18.93 -4.30 4.14
N GLN A 3 17.94 -3.79 3.41
CA GLN A 3 16.54 -4.07 3.71
C GLN A 3 16.26 -5.53 3.36
N HIS A 4 16.48 -6.43 4.31
CA HIS A 4 15.97 -7.80 4.19
C HIS A 4 14.44 -7.74 4.15
N PRO A 5 13.77 -8.42 3.21
CA PRO A 5 12.33 -8.62 3.29
C PRO A 5 12.02 -9.33 4.62
N HIS A 6 11.39 -8.62 5.55
CA HIS A 6 10.91 -9.24 6.78
C HIS A 6 9.76 -10.19 6.41
N PRO A 7 9.77 -11.45 6.86
CA PRO A 7 8.64 -12.36 6.67
C PRO A 7 7.36 -11.69 7.20
N ASN A 8 6.22 -11.89 6.52
CA ASN A 8 4.94 -11.48 7.10
C ASN A 8 4.77 -12.25 8.41
N HIS A 9 4.73 -11.55 9.52
CA HIS A 9 4.59 -12.16 10.82
C HIS A 9 3.12 -12.08 11.27
N PRO A 10 2.64 -13.06 12.04
CA PRO A 10 1.45 -12.88 12.85
C PRO A 10 1.59 -11.56 13.62
N TYR A 11 0.61 -10.66 13.48
CA TYR A 11 0.71 -9.34 14.10
C TYR A 11 0.87 -9.50 15.62
N PRO A 12 1.85 -8.85 16.27
CA PRO A 12 2.09 -9.01 17.70
C PRO A 12 0.85 -8.59 18.52
N GLN A 13 0.09 -9.59 18.93
CA GLN A 13 -1.00 -9.43 19.88
C GLN A 13 -0.38 -9.16 21.25
N ALA A 14 -0.89 -8.17 21.99
CA ALA A 14 -0.53 -8.06 23.40
C ALA A 14 -1.00 -9.34 24.12
N PRO A 15 -0.35 -9.78 25.21
CA PRO A 15 -0.80 -10.92 25.97
C PRO A 15 -2.29 -10.76 26.34
N GLY A 16 -3.13 -11.71 25.92
CA GLY A 16 -4.59 -11.69 26.14
C GLY A 16 -5.44 -11.06 25.04
N THR A 17 -4.85 -10.54 23.95
CA THR A 17 -5.63 -10.07 22.79
C THR A 17 -6.02 -11.26 21.90
N PRO A 18 -7.30 -11.40 21.51
CA PRO A 18 -7.74 -12.46 20.60
C PRO A 18 -6.99 -12.41 19.26
N ALA A 19 -6.86 -13.57 18.61
CA ALA A 19 -6.36 -13.63 17.23
C ALA A 19 -7.23 -12.76 16.29
N VAL A 20 -6.64 -12.31 15.18
CA VAL A 20 -7.32 -11.45 14.20
C VAL A 20 -8.62 -12.11 13.75
N ASN A 21 -9.74 -11.46 14.08
CA ASN A 21 -11.07 -12.02 13.84
C ASN A 21 -11.52 -11.82 12.38
N GLY A 22 -12.68 -12.39 12.01
CA GLY A 22 -13.17 -12.34 10.63
C GLY A 22 -13.37 -10.92 10.09
N GLU A 23 -13.92 -10.02 10.90
CA GLU A 23 -14.14 -8.63 10.49
C GLU A 23 -12.82 -7.89 10.32
N GLU A 24 -11.85 -8.08 11.22
CA GLU A 24 -10.52 -7.49 11.07
C GLU A 24 -9.83 -7.99 9.79
N ARG A 25 -9.93 -9.28 9.46
CA ARG A 25 -9.40 -9.83 8.20
C ARG A 25 -10.05 -9.17 6.99
N THR A 26 -11.38 -9.02 7.00
CA THR A 26 -12.11 -8.33 5.94
C THR A 26 -11.66 -6.88 5.79
N MET A 27 -11.48 -6.15 6.89
CA MET A 27 -11.07 -4.75 6.84
C MET A 27 -9.59 -4.59 6.46
N MET A 28 -8.72 -5.52 6.84
CA MET A 28 -7.34 -5.58 6.34
C MET A 28 -7.31 -5.87 4.83
N LEU A 29 -8.13 -6.80 4.34
CA LEU A 29 -8.29 -7.07 2.91
C LEU A 29 -8.76 -5.80 2.16
N LEU A 30 -9.78 -5.12 2.69
CA LEU A 30 -10.28 -3.86 2.14
C LEU A 30 -9.20 -2.79 2.12
N ALA A 31 -8.37 -2.68 3.16
CA ALA A 31 -7.24 -1.75 3.18
C ALA A 31 -6.30 -1.98 1.99
N HIS A 32 -5.92 -3.21 1.69
CA HIS A 32 -5.02 -3.53 0.59
C HIS A 32 -5.69 -3.44 -0.79
N LEU A 33 -6.94 -3.89 -0.93
CA LEU A 33 -7.63 -3.89 -2.22
C LEU A 33 -8.21 -2.53 -2.60
N SER A 34 -8.46 -1.66 -1.63
CA SER A 34 -8.95 -0.30 -1.89
C SER A 34 -7.93 0.57 -2.62
N ALA A 35 -6.62 0.30 -2.49
CA ALA A 35 -5.59 1.04 -3.20
C ALA A 35 -5.59 0.83 -4.72
N PRO A 36 -5.51 -0.40 -5.26
CA PRO A 36 -5.62 -0.64 -6.69
C PRO A 36 -7.01 -0.26 -7.24
N ALA A 37 -8.09 -0.38 -6.45
CA ALA A 37 -9.40 0.14 -6.84
C ALA A 37 -9.38 1.66 -6.99
N ALA A 38 -8.86 2.40 -6.00
CA ALA A 38 -8.74 3.85 -6.06
C ALA A 38 -7.79 4.30 -7.19
N MET A 39 -6.72 3.55 -7.46
CA MET A 39 -5.84 3.78 -8.61
C MET A 39 -6.64 3.75 -9.92
N LEU A 40 -7.43 2.70 -10.17
CA LEU A 40 -8.21 2.58 -11.40
C LEU A 40 -9.26 3.70 -11.53
N LEU A 41 -9.97 3.99 -10.44
CA LEU A 41 -11.02 5.02 -10.42
C LEU A 41 -10.47 6.44 -10.57
N SER A 42 -9.20 6.67 -10.23
CA SER A 42 -8.54 7.98 -10.31
C SER A 42 -7.53 8.07 -11.46
N ALA A 43 -7.49 7.08 -12.37
CA ALA A 43 -6.46 6.99 -13.41
C ALA A 43 -5.01 7.14 -12.87
N GLY A 44 -4.75 6.56 -11.70
CA GLY A 44 -3.43 6.51 -11.07
C GLY A 44 -3.10 7.68 -10.13
N TRP A 45 -3.96 8.69 -10.02
CA TRP A 45 -3.66 9.89 -9.24
C TRP A 45 -3.82 9.73 -7.72
N LEU A 46 -4.79 8.92 -7.27
CA LEU A 46 -5.17 8.84 -5.85
C LEU A 46 -5.18 7.39 -5.29
N PRO A 47 -4.18 6.54 -5.56
CA PRO A 47 -4.16 5.15 -5.09
C PRO A 47 -4.08 5.02 -3.55
N PHE A 48 -3.63 6.06 -2.85
CA PHE A 48 -3.54 6.09 -1.40
C PHE A 48 -4.87 6.42 -0.71
N LEU A 49 -5.89 6.89 -1.45
CA LEU A 49 -7.13 7.38 -0.84
C LEU A 49 -7.95 6.26 -0.17
N GLY A 50 -8.05 5.10 -0.83
CA GLY A 50 -8.71 3.91 -0.27
C GLY A 50 -8.16 3.51 1.11
N PRO A 51 -6.86 3.18 1.24
CA PRO A 51 -6.29 2.79 2.51
C PRO A 51 -6.29 3.94 3.54
N LEU A 52 -6.21 5.21 3.11
CA LEU A 52 -6.36 6.34 4.02
C LEU A 52 -7.73 6.36 4.70
N LEU A 53 -8.80 6.12 3.95
CA LEU A 53 -10.15 6.04 4.50
C LEU A 53 -10.30 4.88 5.48
N VAL A 54 -9.77 3.69 5.13
CA VAL A 54 -9.78 2.54 6.05
C VAL A 54 -9.00 2.86 7.32
N TRP A 55 -7.81 3.45 7.21
CA TRP A 55 -7.02 3.87 8.36
C TRP A 55 -7.80 4.87 9.23
N LEU A 56 -8.43 5.88 8.63
CA LEU A 56 -9.17 6.90 9.37
C LEU A 56 -10.32 6.32 10.21
N PHE A 57 -11.08 5.36 9.66
CA PHE A 57 -12.22 4.77 10.35
C PHE A 57 -11.84 3.67 11.36
N TYR A 58 -10.72 2.98 11.16
CA TYR A 58 -10.33 1.81 11.96
C TYR A 58 -9.11 2.00 12.86
N LYS A 59 -8.41 3.13 12.78
CA LYS A 59 -7.18 3.38 13.56
C LYS A 59 -7.36 3.17 15.07
N ASP A 60 -8.52 3.53 15.61
CA ASP A 60 -8.81 3.43 17.04
C ASP A 60 -9.60 2.15 17.39
N ARG A 61 -10.01 1.36 16.39
CA ARG A 61 -10.85 0.15 16.56
C ARG A 61 -10.06 -1.13 16.54
N SER A 62 -9.08 -1.24 15.64
CA SER A 62 -8.25 -2.43 15.50
C SER A 62 -6.81 -2.06 15.16
N ARG A 63 -5.87 -2.57 15.96
CA ARG A 63 -4.43 -2.37 15.73
C ARG A 63 -3.96 -3.06 14.44
N ALA A 64 -4.52 -4.23 14.12
CA ALA A 64 -4.16 -4.99 12.93
C ALA A 64 -4.65 -4.28 11.65
N VAL A 65 -5.91 -3.83 11.65
CA VAL A 65 -6.47 -3.05 10.52
C VAL A 65 -5.73 -1.72 10.36
N ARG A 66 -5.42 -1.03 11.47
CA ARG A 66 -4.62 0.19 11.45
C ARG A 66 -3.27 -0.04 10.77
N ALA A 67 -2.54 -1.07 11.17
CA ALA A 67 -1.23 -1.37 10.62
C ALA A 67 -1.28 -1.75 9.13
N ALA A 68 -2.26 -2.57 8.73
CA ALA A 68 -2.48 -2.94 7.33
C ALA A 68 -2.79 -1.71 6.45
N ALA A 69 -3.68 -0.84 6.91
CA ALA A 69 -4.07 0.38 6.20
C ALA A 69 -2.95 1.42 6.15
N ALA A 70 -2.22 1.62 7.26
CA ALA A 70 -1.05 2.49 7.29
C ALA A 70 0.03 2.02 6.32
N GLY A 71 0.34 0.71 6.29
CA GLY A 71 1.32 0.15 5.37
C GLY A 71 0.94 0.34 3.90
N ALA A 72 -0.32 0.05 3.55
CA ALA A 72 -0.84 0.27 2.20
C ALA A 72 -0.78 1.75 1.80
N PHE A 73 -1.19 2.66 2.68
CA PHE A 73 -1.11 4.10 2.44
C PHE A 73 0.35 4.56 2.21
N ASN A 74 1.23 4.22 3.14
CA ASN A 74 2.65 4.60 3.14
C ASN A 74 3.38 4.15 1.87
N PHE A 75 3.06 2.95 1.39
CA PHE A 75 3.60 2.43 0.13
C PHE A 75 3.10 3.20 -1.09
N ASN A 76 1.78 3.45 -1.16
CA ASN A 76 1.20 4.16 -2.30
C ASN A 76 1.67 5.61 -2.37
N ILE A 77 1.95 6.28 -1.24
CA ILE A 77 2.56 7.61 -1.27
C ILE A 77 3.95 7.58 -1.93
N GLY A 78 4.78 6.58 -1.63
CA GLY A 78 6.08 6.42 -2.28
C GLY A 78 5.95 6.26 -3.81
N LEU A 79 5.01 5.42 -4.25
CA LEU A 79 4.74 5.23 -5.69
C LEU A 79 4.15 6.49 -6.36
N THR A 80 3.24 7.19 -5.68
CA THR A 80 2.68 8.46 -6.17
C THR A 80 3.77 9.50 -6.36
N VAL A 81 4.67 9.66 -5.39
CA VAL A 81 5.81 10.58 -5.52
C VAL A 81 6.70 10.20 -6.69
N ALA A 82 7.05 8.91 -6.85
CA ALA A 82 7.83 8.44 -8.00
C ALA A 82 7.14 8.74 -9.34
N SER A 83 5.82 8.52 -9.43
CA SER A 83 5.03 8.83 -10.62
C SER A 83 4.99 10.33 -10.92
N VAL A 84 4.84 11.19 -9.90
CA VAL A 84 4.85 12.65 -10.05
C VAL A 84 6.21 13.15 -10.53
N LEU A 85 7.32 12.66 -9.95
CA LEU A 85 8.67 12.99 -10.41
C LEU A 85 8.90 12.55 -11.87
N THR A 86 8.33 11.40 -12.24
CA THR A 86 8.37 10.91 -13.62
C THR A 86 7.63 11.86 -14.56
N TRP A 87 6.42 12.31 -14.19
CA TRP A 87 5.69 13.35 -14.93
C TRP A 87 6.46 14.66 -15.07
N ILE A 88 7.09 15.14 -13.98
CA ILE A 88 7.92 16.34 -14.01
C ILE A 88 9.05 16.18 -15.03
N SER A 89 9.70 15.02 -15.07
CA SER A 89 10.76 14.76 -16.06
C SER A 89 10.27 14.85 -17.52
N VAL A 90 9.05 14.37 -17.79
CA VAL A 90 8.41 14.48 -19.12
C VAL A 90 8.20 15.95 -19.49
N ILE A 91 7.66 16.75 -18.57
CA ILE A 91 7.38 18.17 -18.80
C ILE A 91 8.69 18.95 -19.05
N VAL A 92 9.70 18.75 -18.21
CA VAL A 92 11.00 19.46 -18.31
C VAL A 92 11.72 19.12 -19.62
N THR A 93 11.55 17.90 -20.13
CA THR A 93 12.15 17.46 -21.39
C THR A 93 11.24 17.67 -22.61
N LEU A 94 10.18 18.48 -22.46
CA LEU A 94 9.23 18.81 -23.53
C LEU A 94 8.64 17.56 -24.22
N GLY A 95 8.39 16.49 -23.45
CA GLY A 95 7.79 15.25 -23.93
C GLY A 95 8.78 14.14 -24.30
N ILE A 96 10.07 14.45 -24.51
CA ILE A 96 11.09 13.42 -24.83
C ILE A 96 11.19 12.38 -23.73
N GLY A 97 10.94 12.77 -22.48
CA GLY A 97 10.96 11.88 -21.32
C GLY A 97 9.93 10.76 -21.32
N LEU A 98 8.98 10.76 -22.26
CA LEU A 98 8.07 9.63 -22.45
C LEU A 98 8.81 8.31 -22.73
N LEU A 99 10.00 8.37 -23.34
CA LEU A 99 10.83 7.20 -23.63
C LEU A 99 11.18 6.37 -22.38
N TRP A 100 11.40 7.03 -21.23
CA TRP A 100 11.64 6.35 -19.95
C TRP A 100 10.41 6.36 -19.04
N ALA A 101 9.53 7.36 -19.15
CA ALA A 101 8.35 7.45 -18.30
C ALA A 101 7.39 6.27 -18.51
N VAL A 102 7.15 5.87 -19.77
CA VAL A 102 6.27 4.73 -20.09
C VAL A 102 6.75 3.44 -19.42
N PRO A 103 8.01 2.98 -19.60
CA PRO A 103 8.48 1.77 -18.93
C PRO A 103 8.48 1.90 -17.40
N ILE A 104 8.79 3.08 -16.85
CA ILE A 104 8.71 3.32 -15.39
C ILE A 104 7.27 3.15 -14.88
N TRP A 105 6.27 3.71 -15.55
CA TRP A 105 4.88 3.58 -15.14
C TRP A 105 4.38 2.14 -15.25
N ILE A 106 4.82 1.38 -16.25
CA ILE A 106 4.53 -0.05 -16.36
C ILE A 106 5.11 -0.81 -15.14
N VAL A 107 6.35 -0.53 -14.75
CA VAL A 107 6.97 -1.14 -13.57
C VAL A 107 6.23 -0.75 -12.29
N ILE A 108 5.87 0.53 -12.12
CA ILE A 108 5.07 1.00 -10.98
C ILE A 108 3.74 0.25 -10.90
N PHE A 109 3.01 0.15 -12.02
CA PHE A 109 1.73 -0.53 -12.08
C PHE A 109 1.86 -2.02 -11.71
N ILE A 110 2.82 -2.73 -12.28
CA ILE A 110 3.06 -4.15 -11.98
C ILE A 110 3.44 -4.34 -10.51
N ALA A 111 4.38 -3.53 -9.99
CA ALA A 111 4.79 -3.58 -8.59
C ALA A 111 3.62 -3.31 -7.65
N GLN A 112 2.77 -2.33 -7.99
CA GLN A 112 1.59 -1.99 -7.20
C GLN A 112 0.62 -3.16 -7.12
N ILE A 113 0.23 -3.76 -8.25
CA ILE A 113 -0.68 -4.91 -8.26
C ILE A 113 -0.07 -6.10 -7.50
N TRP A 114 1.19 -6.44 -7.79
CA TRP A 114 1.87 -7.57 -7.20
C TRP A 114 1.98 -7.48 -5.67
N VAL A 115 2.42 -6.33 -5.15
CA VAL A 115 2.60 -6.13 -3.71
C VAL A 115 1.27 -6.10 -2.98
N HIS A 116 0.23 -5.45 -3.55
CA HIS A 116 -1.10 -5.43 -2.92
C HIS A 116 -1.76 -6.81 -2.92
N LEU A 117 -1.54 -7.64 -3.94
CA LEU A 117 -2.05 -9.02 -3.95
C LEU A 117 -1.38 -9.85 -2.85
N LYS A 118 -0.05 -9.76 -2.69
CA LYS A 118 0.64 -10.44 -1.58
C LYS A 118 0.15 -9.96 -0.22
N ALA A 119 -0.09 -8.66 -0.07
CA ALA A 119 -0.62 -8.08 1.15
C ALA A 119 -2.04 -8.55 1.45
N ALA A 120 -2.91 -8.62 0.45
CA ALA A 120 -4.26 -9.17 0.58
C ALA A 120 -4.23 -10.65 0.96
N LEU A 121 -3.37 -11.46 0.34
CA LEU A 121 -3.21 -12.88 0.70
C LEU A 121 -2.72 -13.05 2.15
N ALA A 122 -1.83 -12.19 2.62
CA ALA A 122 -1.39 -12.16 4.02
C ALA A 122 -2.54 -11.76 4.96
N ALA A 123 -3.30 -10.72 4.61
CA ALA A 123 -4.47 -10.30 5.37
C ALA A 123 -5.53 -11.40 5.50
N ASN A 124 -5.74 -12.20 4.44
CA ASN A 124 -6.65 -13.35 4.49
C ASN A 124 -6.21 -14.41 5.51
N ARG A 125 -4.90 -14.54 5.75
CA ARG A 125 -4.33 -15.40 6.81
C ARG A 125 -4.33 -14.74 8.20
N GLY A 126 -4.73 -13.47 8.30
CA GLY A 126 -4.64 -12.68 9.54
C GLY A 126 -3.23 -12.16 9.85
N GLU A 127 -2.36 -12.10 8.85
CA GLU A 127 -1.00 -11.54 8.95
C GLU A 127 -1.00 -10.09 8.48
N VAL A 128 -0.20 -9.24 9.12
CA VAL A 128 0.06 -7.88 8.63
C VAL A 128 1.24 -7.92 7.68
N TYR A 129 1.04 -7.42 6.46
CA TYR A 129 2.05 -7.40 5.42
C TYR A 129 2.95 -6.17 5.54
N ASP A 130 4.26 -6.40 5.56
CA ASP A 130 5.25 -5.32 5.52
C ASP A 130 5.55 -4.92 4.07
N TYR A 131 5.13 -3.72 3.70
CA TYR A 131 5.37 -3.20 2.36
C TYR A 131 6.86 -2.90 2.14
N PRO A 132 7.45 -3.34 1.00
CA PRO A 132 8.79 -2.93 0.62
C PRO A 132 8.79 -1.45 0.25
N PHE A 133 9.87 -0.72 0.56
CA PHE A 133 10.06 0.69 0.20
C PHE A 133 8.97 1.67 0.69
N GLN A 134 8.14 1.29 1.68
CA GLN A 134 7.13 2.19 2.23
C GLN A 134 7.76 3.37 2.99
N VAL A 135 7.19 4.56 2.80
CA VAL A 135 7.59 5.76 3.55
C VAL A 135 6.68 5.87 4.77
N ARG A 136 7.23 5.76 5.98
CA ARG A 136 6.44 5.73 7.22
C ARG A 136 5.86 7.10 7.56
N ILE A 137 4.62 7.34 7.13
CA ILE A 137 3.83 8.56 7.42
C ILE A 137 2.75 8.23 8.46
N LEU A 138 2.01 7.15 8.24
CA LEU A 138 1.00 6.64 9.18
C LEU A 138 1.52 5.40 9.94
N SER A 139 0.93 5.15 11.11
CA SER A 139 1.21 4.03 12.03
C SER A 139 -0.05 3.33 12.51
#